data_AF-A0A2G0Q948-F1
#
_entry.id   AF-A0A2G0Q948-F1
#
_cell.length_a   1.000
_cell.length_b   1.000
_cell.length_c   1.000
_cell.angle_alpha   90.00
_cell.angle_beta   90.00
_cell.angle_gamma   90.00
#
_symmetry.space_group_name_H-M   'P 1'
#
loop_
_entity.id
_entity.type
_entity.pdbx_description
1 polymer ?
#
loop_
_entity_poly.entity_id
_entity_poly.type
_entity_poly.pdbx_seq_one_letter_code
_entity_poly.pdbx_strand_id
1 'polypeptide(L)'
;MSQYIVKITRFFIVLHSLFLPSLFITAFADSNAATNNIYSPEAKEGNIGFQSDDPNQKLLVSNSNKGNNLEKTNPTSNLATENMLARSVQKMGGMLTSSHSDLAGQATSYALGTVNNFIASEAQTWLSQFGTAKIDFTFDKKGKLDKSSLDLLLPLYDNKKDWLFFSQSGYRKKDSRHTFNLGFGGRYFTPSWMYGLNSIFDYDITGNNRRLSLGGEIWGDYMKFSANTYWRLTGWRHSLDFDKHNERPANGYDINGEFFLPAYPSLGAKLAYEQYFGDEVTLFDRNTKQKNPSLGKIGVTYTPIPLVTMGVDYKLGTSGHSEAQFLANLNYRLGVPFSLQLSPANVDSMRTLAGSRYDLVERNNNIVLDHQKIAPPQLSTGPTNISLTLSNPTRTIFQPYTVTAIVRDKAGNIQVGRRVNWALKHFGQLGVKLIPLTNVTNNKGEVSALVNSSIPYPYDDDKNSNPYQKDNVTLLAYVDEDKDAAASVDMQFQLPKIEKIKASPENGTVPANAVAFYTFETKVTNQDGTPYSMGNLQWTTNNKDTNSLVKIIGSPSDFHPDGTARIKLAYAKNNSDDSDDSDDNVNSVNSVNSISLKACLAVIHFNYTIGGVTYFGETCSEDINYKNPLDS
;
A
#
# COMPACT_ATOMS: atom_id res chain seq x y z
N MET A 1 54.54 3.05 -5.35
CA MET A 1 53.49 2.00 -5.22
C MET A 1 52.39 2.32 -4.19
N SER A 2 52.45 3.41 -3.40
CA SER A 2 51.52 3.66 -2.28
C SER A 2 50.28 4.53 -2.61
N GLN A 3 50.36 5.50 -3.54
CA GLN A 3 49.22 6.41 -3.79
C GLN A 3 48.09 5.83 -4.66
N TYR A 4 48.37 4.80 -5.48
CA TYR A 4 47.35 4.14 -6.29
C TYR A 4 46.47 3.19 -5.47
N ILE A 5 47.06 2.49 -4.48
CA ILE A 5 46.34 1.62 -3.57
C ILE A 5 45.38 2.46 -2.71
N VAL A 6 45.82 3.61 -2.19
CA VAL A 6 44.94 4.51 -1.40
C VAL A 6 43.77 5.07 -2.23
N LYS A 7 43.95 5.32 -3.53
CA LYS A 7 42.85 5.75 -4.44
C LYS A 7 41.88 4.61 -4.72
N ILE A 8 42.38 3.39 -4.90
CA ILE A 8 41.54 2.19 -5.11
C ILE A 8 40.77 1.84 -3.84
N THR A 9 41.39 1.92 -2.65
CA THR A 9 40.70 1.68 -1.38
C THR A 9 39.64 2.75 -1.11
N ARG A 10 39.90 4.03 -1.42
CA ARG A 10 38.87 5.09 -1.33
C ARG A 10 37.73 4.89 -2.32
N PHE A 11 38.01 4.39 -3.52
CA PHE A 11 36.99 4.02 -4.50
C PHE A 11 36.09 2.88 -4.01
N PHE A 12 36.65 1.84 -3.39
CA PHE A 12 35.87 0.74 -2.81
C PHE A 12 35.10 1.13 -1.54
N ILE A 13 35.60 2.08 -0.74
CA ILE A 13 34.89 2.63 0.42
C ILE A 13 33.69 3.47 -0.01
N VAL A 14 33.83 4.29 -1.07
CA VAL A 14 32.70 5.05 -1.65
C VAL A 14 31.68 4.10 -2.29
N LEU A 15 32.13 3.05 -2.98
CA LEU A 15 31.25 2.03 -3.54
C LEU A 15 30.51 1.24 -2.43
N HIS A 16 31.16 0.90 -1.31
CA HIS A 16 30.51 0.28 -0.15
C HIS A 16 29.48 1.20 0.53
N SER A 17 29.70 2.52 0.56
CA SER A 17 28.74 3.47 1.13
C SER A 17 27.46 3.64 0.29
N LEU A 18 27.50 3.30 -1.00
CA LEU A 18 26.33 3.24 -1.89
C LEU A 18 25.48 1.96 -1.69
N PHE A 19 25.96 1.00 -0.87
CA PHE A 19 25.27 -0.26 -0.55
C PHE A 19 24.68 -0.32 0.87
N LEU A 20 24.49 0.82 1.55
CA LEU A 20 23.67 0.88 2.76
C LEU A 20 22.19 1.09 2.38
N PRO A 21 21.28 0.15 2.68
CA PRO A 21 19.87 0.34 2.44
C PRO A 21 19.29 1.16 3.59
N SER A 22 19.30 2.48 3.48
CA SER A 22 18.51 3.32 4.37
C SER A 22 17.96 4.51 3.60
N LEU A 23 16.62 4.57 3.56
CA LEU A 23 15.74 5.63 3.05
C LEU A 23 15.62 5.68 1.52
N PHE A 24 14.57 5.04 0.98
CA PHE A 24 13.70 5.55 -0.10
C PHE A 24 12.60 4.51 -0.40
N ILE A 25 11.64 4.34 0.52
CA ILE A 25 10.33 3.74 0.22
C ILE A 25 9.29 4.46 1.08
N THR A 26 8.82 5.63 0.63
CA THR A 26 7.52 6.21 1.01
C THR A 26 7.14 7.29 -0.01
N ALA A 27 6.79 6.90 -1.24
CA ALA A 27 6.17 7.85 -2.18
C ALA A 27 5.33 7.18 -3.28
N PHE A 28 4.78 5.98 -3.06
CA PHE A 28 3.75 5.40 -3.94
C PHE A 28 2.93 4.35 -3.17
N ALA A 29 2.19 4.80 -2.16
CA ALA A 29 1.14 4.02 -1.52
C ALA A 29 0.26 4.96 -0.69
N ASP A 30 -0.59 5.74 -1.35
CA ASP A 30 -1.90 6.13 -0.80
C ASP A 30 -2.71 6.91 -1.85
N SER A 31 -3.60 6.19 -2.54
CA SER A 31 -4.85 6.76 -3.06
C SER A 31 -5.85 5.64 -3.35
N ASN A 32 -6.18 4.83 -2.34
CA ASN A 32 -7.42 4.06 -2.33
C ASN A 32 -8.44 4.82 -1.46
N ALA A 33 -9.05 5.85 -2.04
CA ALA A 33 -10.27 6.44 -1.49
C ALA A 33 -11.47 5.68 -2.07
N ALA A 34 -12.24 5.15 -1.13
CA ALA A 34 -13.44 4.37 -1.29
C ALA A 34 -14.42 4.91 -2.35
N THR A 35 -14.92 3.97 -3.14
CA THR A 35 -16.22 4.02 -3.82
C THR A 35 -17.33 4.29 -2.79
N ASN A 36 -17.97 5.46 -2.86
CA ASN A 36 -19.31 5.66 -2.34
C ASN A 36 -20.28 5.77 -3.53
N ASN A 37 -21.03 4.69 -3.74
CA ASN A 37 -22.25 4.70 -4.53
C ASN A 37 -23.30 5.56 -3.81
N ILE A 38 -23.70 6.67 -4.43
CA ILE A 38 -24.98 7.33 -4.15
C ILE A 38 -25.64 7.66 -5.49
N TYR A 39 -26.74 6.96 -5.76
CA TYR A 39 -27.90 7.32 -6.58
C TYR A 39 -27.73 8.18 -7.84
N SER A 40 -27.98 7.56 -9.00
CA SER A 40 -28.49 8.23 -10.20
C SER A 40 -29.90 8.78 -9.96
N PRO A 41 -30.22 9.92 -10.59
CA PRO A 41 -31.46 10.01 -11.34
C PRO A 41 -31.24 10.53 -12.77
N GLU A 42 -31.81 9.76 -13.69
CA GLU A 42 -32.52 10.16 -14.90
C GLU A 42 -31.93 11.25 -15.82
N ALA A 43 -31.59 10.80 -17.03
CA ALA A 43 -31.43 11.62 -18.21
C ALA A 43 -32.73 12.36 -18.58
N LYS A 44 -32.60 13.64 -18.91
CA LYS A 44 -33.51 14.33 -19.83
C LYS A 44 -32.69 14.95 -20.96
N GLU A 45 -33.03 14.51 -22.17
CA GLU A 45 -32.61 15.10 -23.44
C GLU A 45 -33.06 16.56 -23.55
N GLY A 46 -32.22 17.37 -24.20
CA GLY A 46 -32.52 18.76 -24.54
C GLY A 46 -31.53 19.29 -25.59
N ASN A 47 -31.85 19.05 -26.85
CA ASN A 47 -31.22 19.60 -28.05
C ASN A 47 -31.19 21.14 -28.05
N ILE A 48 -30.01 21.76 -28.24
CA ILE A 48 -29.76 23.03 -28.97
C ILE A 48 -28.23 23.05 -29.21
N GLY A 49 -27.58 23.24 -30.35
CA GLY A 49 -27.90 23.83 -31.64
C GLY A 49 -26.74 24.79 -32.02
N PHE A 50 -26.00 24.45 -33.09
CA PHE A 50 -25.20 25.32 -34.00
C PHE A 50 -23.93 26.10 -33.53
N GLN A 51 -22.78 25.67 -34.10
CA GLN A 51 -21.95 26.33 -35.14
C GLN A 51 -21.10 27.60 -34.86
N SER A 52 -19.77 27.37 -34.96
CA SER A 52 -18.60 28.08 -35.55
C SER A 52 -18.35 29.61 -35.49
N ASP A 53 -17.04 29.89 -35.36
CA ASP A 53 -16.21 31.02 -35.85
C ASP A 53 -16.09 32.33 -35.04
N ASP A 54 -14.91 32.60 -34.46
CA ASP A 54 -13.83 33.45 -35.05
C ASP A 54 -12.70 33.72 -34.00
N PRO A 55 -11.40 33.80 -34.38
CA PRO A 55 -10.26 33.96 -33.48
C PRO A 55 -9.74 35.41 -33.47
N ASN A 56 -9.78 36.08 -32.32
CA ASN A 56 -8.85 37.16 -31.94
C ASN A 56 -9.24 37.76 -30.58
N GLN A 57 -8.45 37.55 -29.54
CA GLN A 57 -8.21 38.64 -28.59
C GLN A 57 -6.85 38.54 -27.88
N LYS A 58 -6.08 39.59 -28.14
CA LYS A 58 -4.80 39.98 -27.57
C LYS A 58 -4.86 40.15 -26.04
N LEU A 59 -3.77 39.70 -25.41
CA LEU A 59 -2.88 40.50 -24.56
C LEU A 59 -3.52 41.38 -23.47
N LEU A 60 -3.46 40.92 -22.22
CA LEU A 60 -3.38 41.80 -21.06
C LEU A 60 -2.18 41.41 -20.19
N VAL A 61 -1.11 42.20 -20.37
CA VAL A 61 0.00 42.36 -19.44
C VAL A 61 -0.54 43.12 -18.23
N SER A 62 -0.30 42.61 -17.02
CA SER A 62 -0.40 43.41 -15.79
C SER A 62 0.95 43.40 -15.10
N ASN A 63 1.64 44.54 -15.19
CA ASN A 63 2.79 44.89 -14.38
C ASN A 63 2.31 45.33 -12.99
N SER A 64 2.91 44.76 -11.94
CA SER A 64 3.07 45.47 -10.68
C SER A 64 4.44 45.13 -10.11
N ASN A 65 5.34 46.12 -10.18
CA ASN A 65 6.63 46.13 -9.50
C ASN A 65 6.49 46.92 -8.20
N LYS A 66 6.93 46.33 -7.07
CA LYS A 66 7.69 47.05 -6.04
C LYS A 66 8.36 46.09 -5.07
N GLY A 67 9.69 46.25 -4.92
CA GLY A 67 10.41 45.84 -3.71
C GLY A 67 11.61 44.93 -3.97
N ASN A 68 12.77 45.53 -4.25
CA ASN A 68 14.06 44.85 -4.23
C ASN A 68 14.37 44.31 -2.83
N ASN A 69 14.72 43.03 -2.74
CA ASN A 69 15.69 42.54 -1.76
C ASN A 69 16.59 41.50 -2.45
N LEU A 70 17.88 41.83 -2.48
CA LEU A 70 18.96 40.94 -2.91
C LEU A 70 19.21 39.92 -1.79
N GLU A 71 18.66 38.72 -1.94
CA GLU A 71 19.17 37.53 -1.25
C GLU A 71 19.88 36.62 -2.27
N LYS A 72 21.19 36.49 -2.09
CA LYS A 72 21.99 35.40 -2.67
C LYS A 72 21.42 34.07 -2.14
N THR A 73 20.79 33.30 -3.01
CA THR A 73 20.52 31.88 -2.76
C THR A 73 21.18 31.02 -3.84
N ASN A 74 22.00 30.07 -3.38
CA ASN A 74 22.72 29.11 -4.21
C ASN A 74 21.73 28.21 -4.97
N PRO A 75 22.06 27.73 -6.19
CA PRO A 75 21.13 26.93 -6.97
C PRO A 75 21.02 25.51 -6.39
N THR A 76 19.84 25.16 -5.88
CA THR A 76 19.38 23.79 -5.65
C THR A 76 19.06 23.12 -6.99
N SER A 77 20.09 22.69 -7.71
CA SER A 77 19.98 21.99 -9.01
C SER A 77 19.42 20.56 -8.92
N ASN A 78 19.42 19.95 -7.74
CA ASN A 78 18.98 18.55 -7.57
C ASN A 78 17.44 18.41 -7.47
N LEU A 79 16.74 19.37 -6.85
CA LEU A 79 15.29 19.27 -6.63
C LEU A 79 14.45 19.55 -7.90
N ALA A 80 15.00 20.33 -8.84
CA ALA A 80 14.34 20.62 -10.13
C ALA A 80 14.40 19.42 -11.09
N THR A 81 15.51 18.67 -11.08
CA THR A 81 15.74 17.54 -11.97
C THR A 81 14.85 16.33 -11.62
N GLU A 82 14.67 16.05 -10.33
CA GLU A 82 13.83 14.94 -9.83
C GLU A 82 12.34 15.14 -10.17
N ASN A 83 11.84 16.38 -10.02
CA ASN A 83 10.46 16.72 -10.32
C ASN A 83 10.14 16.70 -11.82
N MET A 84 11.14 16.85 -12.69
CA MET A 84 10.98 16.80 -14.15
C MET A 84 11.02 15.37 -14.71
N LEU A 85 11.86 14.50 -14.14
CA LEU A 85 11.90 13.07 -14.48
C LEU A 85 10.57 12.38 -14.12
N ALA A 86 10.04 12.65 -12.93
CA ALA A 86 8.77 12.08 -12.49
C ALA A 86 7.59 12.46 -13.40
N ARG A 87 7.50 13.73 -13.83
CA ARG A 87 6.45 14.22 -14.73
C ARG A 87 6.59 13.69 -16.16
N SER A 88 7.83 13.52 -16.63
CA SER A 88 8.12 12.95 -17.94
C SER A 88 7.73 11.47 -18.01
N VAL A 89 8.05 10.70 -16.97
CA VAL A 89 7.64 9.29 -16.83
C VAL A 89 6.12 9.16 -16.76
N GLN A 90 5.43 10.05 -16.06
CA GLN A 90 3.95 10.06 -15.99
C GLN A 90 3.28 10.37 -17.33
N LYS A 91 3.72 11.42 -18.04
CA LYS A 91 3.16 11.77 -19.37
C LYS A 91 3.43 10.67 -20.40
N MET A 92 4.59 10.04 -20.34
CA MET A 92 5.03 9.02 -21.30
C MET A 92 4.41 7.64 -21.03
N GLY A 93 4.15 7.32 -19.75
CA GLY A 93 3.33 6.16 -19.36
C GLY A 93 1.93 6.21 -19.97
N GLY A 94 1.32 7.39 -20.02
CA GLY A 94 0.02 7.61 -20.69
C GLY A 94 0.03 7.36 -22.20
N MET A 95 1.17 7.58 -22.86
CA MET A 95 1.34 7.36 -24.30
C MET A 95 1.52 5.87 -24.68
N LEU A 96 1.98 5.05 -23.73
CA LEU A 96 2.15 3.60 -23.92
C LEU A 96 0.91 2.78 -23.52
N THR A 97 -0.11 3.44 -22.95
CA THR A 97 -1.38 2.83 -22.53
C THR A 97 -2.53 3.00 -23.51
N SER A 98 -2.41 3.84 -24.54
CA SER A 98 -3.45 4.00 -25.56
C SER A 98 -3.47 2.79 -26.49
N SER A 99 -4.45 1.90 -26.28
CA SER A 99 -4.90 0.95 -27.30
C SER A 99 -5.41 1.73 -28.52
N HIS A 100 -5.08 1.32 -29.74
CA HIS A 100 -6.00 1.14 -30.89
C HIS A 100 -5.21 0.49 -32.06
N SER A 101 -5.86 -0.47 -32.73
CA SER A 101 -5.39 -1.22 -33.89
C SER A 101 -5.49 -0.37 -35.16
N ASP A 102 -4.34 0.06 -35.68
CA ASP A 102 -4.00 0.24 -37.10
C ASP A 102 -2.75 1.12 -37.22
N LEU A 103 -1.62 0.58 -36.75
CA LEU A 103 -0.37 1.33 -36.63
C LEU A 103 0.52 1.25 -37.88
N ALA A 104 0.25 0.33 -38.81
CA ALA A 104 1.07 0.17 -40.01
C ALA A 104 0.91 1.32 -41.03
N GLY A 105 -0.23 2.05 -41.00
CA GLY A 105 -0.50 3.15 -41.95
C GLY A 105 -0.23 4.57 -41.43
N GLN A 106 -0.14 4.77 -40.11
CA GLN A 106 -0.08 6.11 -39.48
C GLN A 106 1.16 6.36 -38.61
N ALA A 107 2.10 5.41 -38.54
CA ALA A 107 3.30 5.54 -37.72
C ALA A 107 4.19 6.75 -38.12
N THR A 108 4.28 7.08 -39.42
CA THR A 108 5.22 8.11 -39.89
C THR A 108 4.74 9.53 -39.58
N SER A 109 3.45 9.82 -39.72
CA SER A 109 2.88 11.16 -39.47
C SER A 109 2.65 11.43 -37.98
N TYR A 110 2.28 10.41 -37.20
CA TYR A 110 2.07 10.55 -35.75
C TYR A 110 3.39 10.64 -34.98
N ALA A 111 4.43 9.90 -35.40
CA ALA A 111 5.77 10.03 -34.83
C ALA A 111 6.37 11.41 -35.10
N LEU A 112 6.16 11.98 -36.30
CA LEU A 112 6.66 13.33 -36.63
C LEU A 112 5.82 14.45 -35.96
N GLY A 113 4.50 14.29 -35.85
CA GLY A 113 3.61 15.27 -35.20
C GLY A 113 3.75 15.33 -33.67
N THR A 114 4.01 14.20 -33.01
CA THR A 114 4.21 14.13 -31.56
C THR A 114 5.59 14.63 -31.12
N VAL A 115 6.60 14.48 -31.99
CA VAL A 115 7.96 15.01 -31.77
C VAL A 115 7.99 16.54 -31.83
N ASN A 116 7.21 17.19 -32.70
CA ASN A 116 7.16 18.66 -32.77
C ASN A 116 6.62 19.31 -31.48
N ASN A 117 5.64 18.70 -30.81
CA ASN A 117 5.07 19.25 -29.57
C ASN A 117 5.96 19.01 -28.33
N PHE A 118 6.88 18.05 -28.37
CA PHE A 118 7.86 17.81 -27.30
C PHE A 118 9.04 18.80 -27.33
N ILE A 119 9.28 19.44 -28.48
CA ILE A 119 10.43 20.33 -28.71
C ILE A 119 10.18 21.79 -28.24
N ALA A 120 8.93 22.17 -27.96
CA ALA A 120 8.57 23.60 -27.89
C ALA A 120 8.88 24.37 -26.59
N SER A 121 9.19 23.73 -25.45
CA SER A 121 9.79 24.46 -24.32
C SER A 121 10.46 23.50 -23.31
N GLU A 122 11.64 23.90 -22.81
CA GLU A 122 12.48 23.25 -21.79
C GLU A 122 13.10 21.85 -22.08
N ALA A 123 12.72 21.14 -23.15
CA ALA A 123 13.38 19.88 -23.56
C ALA A 123 14.76 20.06 -24.20
N GLN A 124 15.07 21.25 -24.73
CA GLN A 124 16.28 21.49 -25.55
C GLN A 124 17.59 21.45 -24.73
N THR A 125 17.56 21.78 -23.44
CA THR A 125 18.70 21.69 -22.52
C THR A 125 18.96 20.26 -22.03
N TRP A 126 17.92 19.41 -22.01
CA TRP A 126 18.03 17.98 -21.72
C TRP A 126 18.54 17.20 -22.94
N LEU A 127 18.04 17.54 -24.14
CA LEU A 127 18.44 16.93 -25.42
C LEU A 127 19.82 17.36 -25.93
N SER A 128 20.39 18.44 -25.38
CA SER A 128 21.76 18.90 -25.70
C SER A 128 22.85 18.10 -24.98
N GLN A 129 22.49 17.22 -24.06
CA GLN A 129 23.42 16.32 -23.39
C GLN A 129 23.81 15.17 -24.33
N PHE A 130 24.99 14.57 -24.14
CA PHE A 130 25.40 13.38 -24.91
C PHE A 130 24.61 12.16 -24.44
N GLY A 131 24.37 11.17 -25.30
CA GLY A 131 23.68 9.93 -24.91
C GLY A 131 22.83 9.32 -26.02
N THR A 132 22.04 8.31 -25.66
CA THR A 132 21.19 7.58 -26.62
C THR A 132 19.83 7.27 -26.01
N ALA A 133 18.76 7.57 -26.74
CA ALA A 133 17.41 7.10 -26.47
C ALA A 133 17.00 6.10 -27.56
N LYS A 134 16.44 4.95 -27.17
CA LYS A 134 15.95 3.93 -28.09
C LYS A 134 14.51 3.59 -27.77
N ILE A 135 13.66 3.60 -28.80
CA ILE A 135 12.33 2.99 -28.75
C ILE A 135 12.38 1.70 -29.56
N ASP A 136 11.89 0.60 -29.00
CA ASP A 136 11.93 -0.75 -29.58
C ASP A 136 10.51 -1.32 -29.63
N PHE A 137 10.06 -1.67 -30.83
CA PHE A 137 8.81 -2.40 -31.06
C PHE A 137 9.15 -3.77 -31.62
N THR A 138 8.65 -4.82 -30.97
CA THR A 138 8.76 -6.20 -31.45
C THR A 138 7.37 -6.74 -31.77
N PHE A 139 7.21 -7.32 -32.95
CA PHE A 139 5.98 -7.91 -33.44
C PHE A 139 6.15 -9.42 -33.64
N ASP A 140 5.12 -10.18 -33.31
CA ASP A 140 5.07 -11.60 -33.62
C ASP A 140 4.89 -11.84 -35.14
N LYS A 141 4.95 -13.10 -35.56
CA LYS A 141 4.72 -13.49 -36.96
C LYS A 141 3.34 -13.12 -37.52
N LYS A 142 2.37 -12.78 -36.67
CA LYS A 142 1.01 -12.35 -37.03
C LYS A 142 0.89 -10.82 -37.07
N GLY A 143 1.98 -10.09 -36.83
CA GLY A 143 1.99 -8.62 -36.78
C GLY A 143 1.42 -8.04 -35.49
N LYS A 144 1.16 -8.86 -34.46
CA LYS A 144 0.72 -8.38 -33.15
C LYS A 144 1.91 -7.84 -32.38
N LEU A 145 1.75 -6.67 -31.76
CA LEU A 145 2.75 -6.09 -30.88
C LEU A 145 2.97 -7.00 -29.66
N ASP A 146 4.16 -7.58 -29.57
CA ASP A 146 4.60 -8.48 -28.50
C ASP A 146 5.30 -7.70 -27.36
N LYS A 147 6.16 -6.75 -27.75
CA LYS A 147 6.96 -5.96 -26.82
C LYS A 147 7.09 -4.52 -27.30
N SER A 148 6.97 -3.59 -26.37
CA SER A 148 7.35 -2.18 -26.56
C SER A 148 8.27 -1.73 -25.44
N SER A 149 9.40 -1.10 -25.77
CA SER A 149 10.28 -0.52 -24.76
C SER A 149 10.82 0.86 -25.14
N LEU A 150 11.19 1.60 -24.10
CA LEU A 150 11.97 2.82 -24.16
C LEU A 150 13.17 2.66 -23.25
N ASP A 151 14.35 2.89 -23.79
CA ASP A 151 15.63 2.78 -23.09
C ASP A 151 16.44 4.07 -23.29
N LEU A 152 17.10 4.54 -22.24
CA LEU A 152 17.88 5.78 -22.22
C LEU A 152 19.24 5.51 -21.57
N LEU A 153 20.31 5.86 -22.26
CA LEU A 153 21.68 5.87 -21.72
C LEU A 153 22.20 7.30 -21.66
N LEU A 154 22.64 7.69 -20.46
CA LEU A 154 23.19 9.01 -20.17
C LEU A 154 24.64 8.87 -19.65
N PRO A 155 25.61 9.50 -20.31
CA PRO A 155 26.96 9.66 -19.79
C PRO A 155 26.95 10.48 -18.50
N LEU A 156 27.43 9.89 -17.41
CA LEU A 156 27.66 10.56 -16.13
C LEU A 156 29.04 11.22 -16.11
N TYR A 157 30.01 10.57 -16.74
CA TYR A 157 31.36 11.08 -16.95
C TYR A 157 31.90 10.58 -18.28
N ASP A 158 32.50 11.46 -19.06
CA ASP A 158 33.04 11.10 -20.35
C ASP A 158 34.24 11.98 -20.69
N ASN A 159 35.43 11.40 -20.71
CA ASN A 159 36.66 12.13 -21.07
C ASN A 159 36.90 12.20 -22.59
N LYS A 160 35.93 11.72 -23.40
CA LYS A 160 35.97 11.68 -24.87
C LYS A 160 37.13 10.88 -25.48
N LYS A 161 37.89 10.17 -24.65
CA LYS A 161 39.05 9.40 -25.03
C LYS A 161 38.90 7.99 -24.48
N ASP A 162 39.46 7.73 -23.31
CA ASP A 162 39.60 6.37 -22.78
C ASP A 162 38.42 5.92 -21.91
N TRP A 163 37.73 6.81 -21.18
CA TRP A 163 36.76 6.42 -20.14
C TRP A 163 35.38 7.04 -20.35
N LEU A 164 34.36 6.20 -20.23
CA LEU A 164 32.95 6.57 -20.16
C LEU A 164 32.32 5.87 -18.95
N PHE A 165 31.73 6.64 -18.04
CA PHE A 165 30.79 6.12 -17.03
C PHE A 165 29.39 6.60 -17.37
N PHE A 166 28.42 5.71 -17.30
CA PHE A 166 27.05 5.99 -17.73
C PHE A 166 26.02 5.42 -16.75
N SER A 167 24.83 6.01 -16.77
CA SER A 167 23.62 5.39 -16.26
C SER A 167 22.76 4.95 -17.45
N GLN A 168 22.03 3.86 -17.25
CA GLN A 168 21.02 3.39 -18.19
C GLN A 168 19.71 3.17 -17.44
N SER A 169 18.62 3.73 -17.96
CA SER A 169 17.28 3.47 -17.47
C SER A 169 16.38 3.01 -18.60
N GLY A 170 15.38 2.20 -18.29
CA GLY A 170 14.46 1.69 -19.29
C GLY A 170 13.12 1.33 -18.72
N TYR A 171 12.10 1.45 -19.55
CA TYR A 171 10.74 1.03 -19.26
C TYR A 171 10.23 0.18 -20.42
N ARG A 172 9.55 -0.92 -20.11
CA ARG A 172 9.00 -1.81 -21.13
C ARG A 172 7.70 -2.46 -20.71
N LYS A 173 6.88 -2.75 -21.71
CA LYS A 173 5.68 -3.60 -21.61
C LYS A 173 5.89 -4.85 -22.46
N LYS A 174 5.78 -6.02 -21.84
CA LYS A 174 5.84 -7.33 -22.50
C LYS A 174 4.90 -8.29 -21.77
N ASP A 175 4.12 -9.09 -22.48
CA ASP A 175 3.23 -10.10 -21.88
C ASP A 175 2.30 -9.55 -20.78
N SER A 176 1.80 -8.32 -20.96
CA SER A 176 0.98 -7.57 -19.98
C SER A 176 1.70 -7.19 -18.67
N ARG A 177 3.03 -7.34 -18.61
CA ARG A 177 3.86 -6.90 -17.49
C ARG A 177 4.61 -5.63 -17.81
N HIS A 178 4.71 -4.77 -16.79
CA HIS A 178 5.48 -3.53 -16.84
C HIS A 178 6.79 -3.73 -16.07
N THR A 179 7.92 -3.55 -16.76
CA THR A 179 9.25 -3.69 -16.16
C THR A 179 10.02 -2.39 -16.28
N PHE A 180 10.66 -2.00 -15.18
CA PHE A 180 11.61 -0.91 -15.10
C PHE A 180 13.02 -1.47 -14.92
N ASN A 181 14.00 -0.86 -15.56
CA ASN A 181 15.40 -1.23 -15.45
C ASN A 181 16.20 0.02 -15.11
N LEU A 182 17.14 -0.08 -14.17
CA LEU A 182 18.06 0.99 -13.83
C LEU A 182 19.43 0.40 -13.55
N GLY A 183 20.46 0.93 -14.19
CA GLY A 183 21.81 0.49 -13.93
C GLY A 183 22.87 1.49 -14.31
N PHE A 184 24.09 1.06 -14.05
CA PHE A 184 25.30 1.85 -14.19
C PHE A 184 26.38 1.00 -14.85
N GLY A 185 27.24 1.64 -15.61
CA GLY A 185 28.36 0.95 -16.24
C GLY A 185 29.53 1.86 -16.51
N GLY A 186 30.66 1.22 -16.81
CA GLY A 186 31.90 1.85 -17.24
C GLY A 186 32.43 1.18 -18.49
N ARG A 187 32.90 1.97 -19.45
CA ARG A 187 33.56 1.53 -20.69
C ARG A 187 34.94 2.14 -20.79
N TYR A 188 35.92 1.30 -21.07
CA TYR A 188 37.31 1.66 -21.32
C TYR A 188 37.67 1.43 -22.79
N PHE A 189 38.16 2.46 -23.46
CA PHE A 189 38.46 2.46 -24.89
C PHE A 189 39.98 2.43 -25.12
N THR A 190 40.38 1.56 -26.03
CA THR A 190 41.68 1.52 -26.68
C THR A 190 41.50 1.87 -28.16
N PRO A 191 42.56 2.07 -28.96
CA PRO A 191 42.41 2.41 -30.37
C PRO A 191 41.58 1.42 -31.21
N SER A 192 41.52 0.14 -30.83
CA SER A 192 40.86 -0.91 -31.62
C SER A 192 39.83 -1.73 -30.86
N TRP A 193 39.70 -1.53 -29.54
CA TRP A 193 38.79 -2.30 -28.69
C TRP A 193 38.20 -1.45 -27.57
N MET A 194 36.99 -1.80 -27.15
CA MET A 194 36.35 -1.29 -25.95
C MET A 194 36.04 -2.45 -24.99
N TYR A 195 36.32 -2.25 -23.71
CA TYR A 195 35.99 -3.18 -22.63
C TYR A 195 35.03 -2.51 -21.66
N GLY A 196 33.92 -3.17 -21.35
CA GLY A 196 32.88 -2.60 -20.50
C GLY A 196 32.46 -3.55 -19.37
N LEU A 197 32.01 -2.94 -18.27
CA LEU A 197 31.33 -3.62 -17.18
C LEU A 197 30.07 -2.84 -16.81
N ASN A 198 28.99 -3.54 -16.52
CA ASN A 198 27.73 -2.92 -16.11
C ASN A 198 27.03 -3.72 -15.01
N SER A 199 26.20 -3.03 -14.24
CA SER A 199 25.33 -3.59 -13.20
C SER A 199 23.96 -2.94 -13.31
N ILE A 200 22.91 -3.77 -13.47
CA ILE A 200 21.55 -3.31 -13.73
C ILE A 200 20.58 -4.01 -12.78
N PHE A 201 19.77 -3.20 -12.09
CA PHE A 201 18.63 -3.64 -11.30
C PHE A 201 17.37 -3.63 -12.17
N ASP A 202 16.68 -4.77 -12.20
CA ASP A 202 15.42 -4.92 -12.89
C ASP A 202 14.28 -5.07 -11.88
N TYR A 203 13.19 -4.35 -12.12
CA TYR A 203 11.97 -4.40 -11.32
C TYR A 203 10.75 -4.60 -12.20
N ASP A 204 10.15 -5.77 -12.10
CA ASP A 204 8.82 -6.05 -12.63
C ASP A 204 7.79 -5.47 -11.66
N ILE A 205 7.16 -4.37 -12.08
CA ILE A 205 6.17 -3.62 -11.30
C ILE A 205 4.90 -4.44 -11.13
N THR A 206 4.54 -5.22 -12.15
CA THR A 206 3.31 -6.01 -12.18
C THR A 206 3.40 -7.18 -11.19
N GLY A 207 4.43 -8.03 -11.31
CA GLY A 207 4.63 -9.18 -10.41
C GLY A 207 5.40 -8.91 -9.13
N ASN A 208 5.89 -7.68 -8.93
CA ASN A 208 6.79 -7.30 -7.84
C ASN A 208 8.05 -8.19 -7.77
N ASN A 209 8.58 -8.59 -8.93
CA ASN A 209 9.81 -9.39 -9.03
C ASN A 209 11.03 -8.49 -9.20
N ARG A 210 12.12 -8.79 -8.49
CA ARG A 210 13.38 -8.03 -8.52
C ARG A 210 14.55 -8.91 -8.90
N ARG A 211 15.38 -8.44 -9.83
CA ARG A 211 16.54 -9.16 -10.37
C ARG A 211 17.74 -8.20 -10.43
N LEU A 212 18.93 -8.73 -10.20
CA LEU A 212 20.20 -8.06 -10.44
C LEU A 212 20.89 -8.68 -11.64
N SER A 213 21.53 -7.84 -12.44
CA SER A 213 22.29 -8.24 -13.62
C SER A 213 23.70 -7.71 -13.52
N LEU A 214 24.70 -8.52 -13.83
CA LEU A 214 26.07 -8.06 -14.08
C LEU A 214 26.44 -8.42 -15.52
N GLY A 215 27.02 -7.47 -16.25
CA GLY A 215 27.37 -7.63 -17.65
C GLY A 215 28.80 -7.23 -17.95
N GLY A 216 29.43 -7.95 -18.89
CA GLY A 216 30.71 -7.61 -19.50
C GLY A 216 30.53 -7.33 -21.00
N GLU A 217 31.30 -6.39 -21.53
CA GLU A 217 31.26 -5.96 -22.94
C GLU A 217 32.66 -5.99 -23.55
N ILE A 218 32.78 -6.49 -24.78
CA ILE A 218 33.99 -6.40 -25.60
C ILE A 218 33.59 -6.02 -27.03
N TRP A 219 33.85 -4.79 -27.43
CA TRP A 219 33.44 -4.27 -28.74
C TRP A 219 34.65 -3.87 -29.58
N GLY A 220 34.48 -3.93 -30.90
CA GLY A 220 35.42 -3.46 -31.91
C GLY A 220 34.66 -2.72 -33.02
N ASP A 221 35.37 -2.25 -34.04
CA ASP A 221 34.70 -1.70 -35.21
C ASP A 221 33.83 -2.78 -35.86
N TYR A 222 32.57 -2.45 -36.13
CA TYR A 222 31.56 -3.33 -36.74
C TYR A 222 31.23 -4.61 -35.96
N MET A 223 31.66 -4.76 -34.70
CA MET A 223 31.34 -5.93 -33.89
C MET A 223 31.14 -5.59 -32.41
N LYS A 224 30.19 -6.27 -31.78
CA LYS A 224 29.91 -6.13 -30.35
C LYS A 224 29.66 -7.48 -29.73
N PHE A 225 30.35 -7.76 -28.63
CA PHE A 225 30.08 -8.91 -27.80
C PHE A 225 29.68 -8.47 -26.39
N SER A 226 28.71 -9.16 -25.82
CA SER A 226 28.35 -9.03 -24.41
C SER A 226 28.06 -10.38 -23.78
N ALA A 227 28.28 -10.46 -22.48
CA ALA A 227 27.87 -11.58 -21.66
C ALA A 227 27.26 -11.06 -20.37
N ASN A 228 26.09 -11.55 -20.00
CA ASN A 228 25.35 -11.07 -18.84
C ASN A 228 24.95 -12.24 -17.94
N THR A 229 25.05 -12.06 -16.63
CA THR A 229 24.51 -12.98 -15.63
C THR A 229 23.34 -12.34 -14.91
N TYR A 230 22.33 -13.15 -14.59
CA TYR A 230 21.07 -12.75 -13.99
C TYR A 230 20.86 -13.47 -12.67
N TRP A 231 20.69 -12.70 -11.60
CA TRP A 231 20.50 -13.20 -10.25
C TRP A 231 19.20 -12.69 -9.64
N ARG A 232 18.39 -13.61 -9.15
CA ARG A 232 17.17 -13.27 -8.41
C ARG A 232 17.52 -12.52 -7.13
N LEU A 233 16.75 -11.46 -6.84
CA LEU A 233 16.75 -10.79 -5.54
C LEU A 233 15.47 -11.07 -4.73
N THR A 234 14.45 -11.63 -5.39
CA THR A 234 13.16 -11.97 -4.78
C THR A 234 12.95 -13.48 -4.80
N GLY A 235 12.37 -13.98 -3.70
CA GLY A 235 11.95 -15.38 -3.59
C GLY A 235 10.56 -15.62 -4.18
N TRP A 236 10.08 -16.86 -4.00
CA TRP A 236 8.76 -17.31 -4.41
C TRP A 236 7.66 -16.39 -3.87
N ARG A 237 6.75 -16.01 -4.76
CA ARG A 237 5.55 -15.22 -4.46
C ARG A 237 4.42 -15.65 -5.37
N HIS A 238 3.19 -15.29 -5.03
CA HIS A 238 2.03 -15.65 -5.85
C HIS A 238 2.20 -15.16 -7.30
N SER A 239 1.95 -16.05 -8.27
CA SER A 239 2.03 -15.72 -9.69
C SER A 239 0.76 -15.05 -10.18
N LEU A 240 0.91 -13.95 -10.91
CA LEU A 240 -0.20 -13.28 -11.60
C LEU A 240 -0.51 -13.96 -12.95
N ASP A 241 0.42 -14.76 -13.47
CA ASP A 241 0.29 -15.34 -14.78
C ASP A 241 -0.37 -16.71 -14.79
N PHE A 242 -0.28 -17.43 -13.67
CA PHE A 242 -0.78 -18.78 -13.52
C PHE A 242 -1.45 -18.99 -12.16
N ASP A 243 -2.72 -19.36 -12.20
CA ASP A 243 -3.43 -19.81 -11.01
C ASP A 243 -2.69 -20.97 -10.34
N LYS A 244 -2.68 -20.97 -9.00
CA LYS A 244 -2.02 -22.00 -8.18
C LYS A 244 -0.53 -22.17 -8.45
N HIS A 245 0.17 -21.12 -8.89
CA HIS A 245 1.63 -21.12 -8.96
C HIS A 245 2.20 -19.97 -8.14
N ASN A 246 3.39 -20.20 -7.62
CA ASN A 246 4.30 -19.15 -7.25
C ASN A 246 5.22 -18.86 -8.45
N GLU A 247 5.72 -17.64 -8.52
CA GLU A 247 6.74 -17.20 -9.46
C GLU A 247 7.91 -16.56 -8.70
N ARG A 248 9.07 -16.53 -9.35
CA ARG A 248 10.24 -15.74 -8.97
C ARG A 248 11.12 -15.52 -10.21
N PRO A 249 12.06 -14.57 -10.20
CA PRO A 249 13.08 -14.52 -11.26
C PRO A 249 13.88 -15.81 -11.35
N ALA A 250 14.05 -16.33 -12.56
CA ALA A 250 14.97 -17.41 -12.86
C ALA A 250 16.42 -16.86 -12.88
N ASN A 251 17.35 -17.60 -12.29
CA ASN A 251 18.77 -17.31 -12.48
C ASN A 251 19.17 -17.79 -13.88
N GLY A 252 20.10 -17.09 -14.52
CA GLY A 252 20.54 -17.47 -15.86
C GLY A 252 21.67 -16.58 -16.36
N TYR A 253 22.04 -16.77 -17.61
CA TYR A 253 23.00 -15.94 -18.31
C TYR A 253 22.67 -15.87 -19.79
N ASP A 254 23.20 -14.84 -20.45
CA ASP A 254 23.22 -14.75 -21.90
C ASP A 254 24.59 -14.37 -22.44
N ILE A 255 24.78 -14.66 -23.73
CA ILE A 255 25.92 -14.24 -24.54
C ILE A 255 25.36 -13.72 -25.86
N ASN A 256 25.76 -12.52 -26.24
CA ASN A 256 25.27 -11.85 -27.44
C ASN A 256 26.44 -11.43 -28.33
N GLY A 257 26.23 -11.51 -29.64
CA GLY A 257 27.13 -11.03 -30.68
C GLY A 257 26.34 -10.26 -31.73
N GLU A 258 26.76 -9.03 -32.03
CA GLU A 258 26.26 -8.24 -33.14
C GLU A 258 27.40 -7.93 -34.11
N PHE A 259 27.16 -8.12 -35.40
CA PHE A 259 28.15 -7.95 -36.47
C PHE A 259 27.55 -7.11 -37.58
N PHE A 260 28.32 -6.19 -38.14
CA PHE A 260 27.92 -5.36 -39.27
C PHE A 260 28.88 -5.57 -40.43
N LEU A 261 28.38 -5.60 -41.66
CA LEU A 261 29.26 -5.77 -42.82
C LEU A 261 30.01 -4.46 -43.10
N PRO A 262 31.35 -4.42 -43.06
CA PRO A 262 32.08 -3.16 -43.33
C PRO A 262 31.83 -2.63 -44.76
N ALA A 263 31.68 -3.54 -45.73
CA ALA A 263 31.34 -3.17 -47.11
C ALA A 263 29.88 -2.70 -47.27
N TYR A 264 29.00 -3.02 -46.32
CA TYR A 264 27.60 -2.59 -46.32
C TYR A 264 27.06 -2.41 -44.88
N PRO A 265 27.44 -1.32 -44.20
CA PRO A 265 27.23 -1.13 -42.74
C PRO A 265 25.76 -1.04 -42.30
N SER A 266 24.87 -0.84 -43.28
CA SER A 266 23.43 -0.90 -43.09
C SER A 266 22.94 -2.31 -42.78
N LEU A 267 23.66 -3.37 -43.15
CA LEU A 267 23.28 -4.75 -42.85
C LEU A 267 24.08 -5.29 -41.66
N GLY A 268 23.35 -5.88 -40.72
CA GLY A 268 23.91 -6.52 -39.54
C GLY A 268 23.33 -7.90 -39.29
N ALA A 269 24.09 -8.72 -38.57
CA ALA A 269 23.71 -10.03 -38.08
C ALA A 269 23.77 -10.04 -36.55
N LYS A 270 22.82 -10.75 -35.93
CA LYS A 270 22.71 -10.90 -34.48
C LYS A 270 22.72 -12.37 -34.12
N LEU A 271 23.50 -12.72 -33.11
CA LEU A 271 23.55 -14.04 -32.51
C LEU A 271 23.36 -13.88 -31.00
N ALA A 272 22.45 -14.62 -30.41
CA ALA A 272 22.33 -14.69 -28.95
C ALA A 272 22.09 -16.12 -28.49
N TYR A 273 22.64 -16.44 -27.32
CA TYR A 273 22.37 -17.67 -26.60
C TYR A 273 22.04 -17.33 -25.15
N GLU A 274 20.93 -17.86 -24.65
CA GLU A 274 20.47 -17.66 -23.29
C GLU A 274 20.24 -19.02 -22.62
N GLN A 275 20.61 -19.13 -21.34
CA GLN A 275 20.36 -20.31 -20.51
C GLN A 275 19.84 -19.86 -19.15
N TYR A 276 18.75 -20.46 -18.71
CA TYR A 276 18.16 -20.22 -17.40
C TYR A 276 18.02 -21.51 -16.60
N PHE A 277 17.94 -21.37 -15.28
CA PHE A 277 17.92 -22.49 -14.34
C PHE A 277 16.67 -22.44 -13.45
N GLY A 278 15.97 -23.56 -13.37
CA GLY A 278 14.70 -23.73 -12.67
C GLY A 278 13.91 -24.94 -13.19
N ASP A 279 12.86 -25.33 -12.47
CA ASP A 279 12.07 -26.51 -12.83
C ASP A 279 10.93 -26.19 -13.82
N GLU A 280 10.30 -25.01 -13.69
CA GLU A 280 9.22 -24.56 -14.59
C GLU A 280 9.49 -23.14 -15.09
N VAL A 281 10.57 -22.96 -15.86
CA VAL A 281 11.00 -21.66 -16.39
C VAL A 281 10.29 -21.33 -17.69
N THR A 282 9.77 -20.10 -17.82
CA THR A 282 9.09 -19.60 -19.03
C THR A 282 10.03 -18.71 -19.85
N LEU A 283 10.96 -19.33 -20.59
CA LEU A 283 11.95 -18.62 -21.41
C LEU A 283 11.45 -18.31 -22.82
N PHE A 284 10.86 -19.30 -23.50
CA PHE A 284 10.49 -19.18 -24.92
C PHE A 284 9.30 -18.24 -25.11
N ASP A 285 8.23 -18.51 -24.37
CA ASP A 285 7.03 -17.70 -24.24
C ASP A 285 6.45 -17.88 -22.83
N ARG A 286 5.43 -17.09 -22.50
CA ARG A 286 4.77 -17.14 -21.20
C ARG A 286 4.10 -18.49 -20.91
N ASN A 287 3.66 -19.25 -21.91
CA ASN A 287 2.87 -20.47 -21.72
C ASN A 287 3.72 -21.75 -21.65
N THR A 288 4.97 -21.69 -22.08
CA THR A 288 5.85 -22.84 -22.25
C THR A 288 6.82 -22.92 -21.07
N LYS A 289 6.44 -23.73 -20.05
CA LYS A 289 7.28 -24.03 -18.89
C LYS A 289 8.25 -25.16 -19.20
N GLN A 290 9.53 -24.94 -18.93
CA GLN A 290 10.59 -25.88 -19.25
C GLN A 290 11.60 -25.98 -18.11
N LYS A 291 12.18 -27.16 -17.93
CA LYS A 291 13.26 -27.38 -16.97
C LYS A 291 14.58 -26.94 -17.58
N ASN A 292 15.28 -26.04 -16.91
CA ASN A 292 16.58 -25.48 -17.33
C ASN A 292 16.65 -25.15 -18.83
N PRO A 293 15.75 -24.30 -19.38
CA PRO A 293 15.66 -24.06 -20.81
C PRO A 293 16.82 -23.22 -21.33
N SER A 294 17.18 -23.49 -22.57
CA SER A 294 18.01 -22.64 -23.41
C SER A 294 17.25 -22.08 -24.61
N LEU A 295 17.71 -20.92 -25.09
CA LEU A 295 17.18 -20.21 -26.24
C LEU A 295 18.34 -19.70 -27.09
N GLY A 296 18.39 -20.13 -28.34
CA GLY A 296 19.22 -19.54 -29.37
C GLY A 296 18.44 -18.49 -30.16
N LYS A 297 19.11 -17.47 -30.66
CA LYS A 297 18.54 -16.46 -31.54
C LYS A 297 19.52 -16.12 -32.65
N ILE A 298 19.00 -16.11 -33.88
CA ILE A 298 19.73 -15.69 -35.07
C ILE A 298 18.91 -14.60 -35.73
N GLY A 299 19.49 -13.41 -35.92
CA GLY A 299 18.79 -12.25 -36.45
C GLY A 299 19.53 -11.56 -37.57
N VAL A 300 18.78 -10.89 -38.43
CA VAL A 300 19.30 -9.99 -39.47
C VAL A 300 18.66 -8.62 -39.29
N THR A 301 19.47 -7.57 -39.31
CA THR A 301 19.04 -6.18 -39.12
C THR A 301 19.43 -5.32 -40.30
N TYR A 302 18.54 -4.42 -40.71
CA TYR A 302 18.78 -3.40 -41.72
C TYR A 302 18.56 -1.99 -41.14
N THR A 303 19.59 -1.16 -41.24
CA THR A 303 19.62 0.24 -40.78
C THR A 303 19.85 1.14 -41.99
N PRO A 304 18.79 1.64 -42.65
CA PRO A 304 18.95 2.55 -43.79
C PRO A 304 19.52 3.92 -43.41
N ILE A 305 19.22 4.37 -42.19
CA ILE A 305 19.67 5.64 -41.60
C ILE A 305 19.91 5.42 -40.10
N PRO A 306 20.82 6.16 -39.43
CA PRO A 306 21.12 5.94 -38.01
C PRO A 306 19.89 5.93 -37.10
N LEU A 307 18.89 6.75 -37.42
CA LEU A 307 17.66 6.88 -36.65
C LEU A 307 16.78 5.61 -36.64
N VAL A 308 16.84 4.76 -37.68
CA VAL A 308 15.89 3.65 -37.86
C VAL A 308 16.61 2.34 -38.09
N THR A 309 16.22 1.30 -37.35
CA THR A 309 16.69 -0.08 -37.60
C THR A 309 15.51 -1.03 -37.63
N MET A 310 15.43 -1.84 -38.66
CA MET A 310 14.44 -2.90 -38.82
C MET A 310 15.14 -4.26 -38.78
N GLY A 311 14.45 -5.31 -38.42
CA GLY A 311 15.07 -6.64 -38.41
C GLY A 311 14.10 -7.79 -38.27
N VAL A 312 14.64 -8.99 -38.43
CA VAL A 312 13.95 -10.25 -38.19
C VAL A 312 14.84 -11.10 -37.30
N ASP A 313 14.31 -11.54 -36.17
CA ASP A 313 14.93 -12.50 -35.27
C ASP A 313 14.25 -13.86 -35.42
N TYR A 314 15.02 -14.92 -35.54
CA TYR A 314 14.57 -16.30 -35.45
C TYR A 314 15.01 -16.90 -34.11
N LYS A 315 14.05 -17.14 -33.23
CA LYS A 315 14.21 -17.76 -31.92
C LYS A 315 14.12 -19.28 -32.04
N LEU A 316 15.05 -19.97 -31.40
CA LEU A 316 15.19 -21.42 -31.35
C LEU A 316 15.22 -21.87 -29.89
N GLY A 317 14.10 -22.37 -29.38
CA GLY A 317 13.95 -22.82 -28.01
C GLY A 317 14.26 -24.29 -27.82
N THR A 318 14.47 -24.68 -26.56
CA THR A 318 14.47 -26.08 -26.14
C THR A 318 13.14 -26.75 -26.53
N SER A 319 13.15 -28.06 -26.81
CA SER A 319 11.97 -28.85 -27.22
C SER A 319 11.40 -28.53 -28.62
N GLY A 320 12.19 -27.92 -29.51
CA GLY A 320 11.82 -27.72 -30.92
C GLY A 320 10.89 -26.52 -31.17
N HIS A 321 10.68 -25.66 -30.17
CA HIS A 321 9.93 -24.43 -30.35
C HIS A 321 10.74 -23.44 -31.19
N SER A 322 10.09 -22.83 -32.18
CA SER A 322 10.71 -21.80 -33.03
C SER A 322 9.74 -20.68 -33.35
N GLU A 323 10.23 -19.45 -33.39
CA GLU A 323 9.41 -18.27 -33.65
C GLU A 323 10.22 -17.22 -34.42
N ALA A 324 9.59 -16.62 -35.43
CA ALA A 324 10.11 -15.42 -36.08
C ALA A 324 9.49 -14.17 -35.44
N GLN A 325 10.32 -13.18 -35.13
CA GLN A 325 9.93 -11.90 -34.58
C GLN A 325 10.42 -10.77 -35.47
N PHE A 326 9.57 -9.77 -35.73
CA PHE A 326 9.91 -8.57 -36.49
C PHE A 326 10.25 -7.43 -35.53
N LEU A 327 11.31 -6.69 -35.84
CA LEU A 327 11.85 -5.63 -35.01
C LEU A 327 11.75 -4.29 -35.74
N ALA A 328 11.32 -3.25 -35.03
CA ALA A 328 11.36 -1.86 -35.50
C ALA A 328 11.87 -0.95 -34.37
N ASN A 329 13.02 -0.33 -34.60
CA ASN A 329 13.72 0.48 -33.62
C ASN A 329 13.88 1.92 -34.10
N LEU A 330 13.63 2.87 -33.20
CA LEU A 330 13.98 4.27 -33.35
C LEU A 330 15.15 4.59 -32.41
N ASN A 331 16.31 4.91 -32.96
CA ASN A 331 17.54 5.20 -32.20
C ASN A 331 17.88 6.69 -32.31
N TYR A 332 17.61 7.46 -31.27
CA TYR A 332 17.92 8.89 -31.23
C TYR A 332 19.19 9.15 -30.43
N ARG A 333 20.20 9.74 -31.08
CA ARG A 333 21.47 10.13 -30.47
C ARG A 333 21.39 11.58 -30.00
N LEU A 334 21.48 11.78 -28.69
CA LEU A 334 21.41 13.10 -28.07
C LEU A 334 22.66 13.92 -28.43
N GLY A 335 22.49 15.22 -28.69
CA GLY A 335 23.58 16.11 -29.11
C GLY A 335 24.10 15.93 -30.54
N VAL A 336 23.58 14.98 -31.32
CA VAL A 336 23.93 14.81 -32.75
C VAL A 336 22.89 15.54 -33.63
N PRO A 337 23.30 16.40 -34.57
CA PRO A 337 22.38 17.07 -35.50
C PRO A 337 21.42 16.08 -36.17
N PHE A 338 20.13 16.41 -36.16
CA PHE A 338 19.09 15.54 -36.69
C PHE A 338 19.31 15.16 -38.16
N SER A 339 19.82 16.09 -38.98
CA SER A 339 20.19 15.84 -40.38
C SER A 339 21.22 14.72 -40.54
N LEU A 340 22.17 14.60 -39.61
CA LEU A 340 23.16 13.52 -39.64
C LEU A 340 22.51 12.17 -39.27
N GLN A 341 21.51 12.17 -38.41
CA GLN A 341 20.78 10.95 -38.02
C GLN A 341 19.80 10.46 -39.10
N LEU A 342 19.43 11.34 -40.05
CA LEU A 342 18.63 11.02 -41.23
C LEU A 342 19.45 10.71 -42.49
N SER A 343 20.78 10.75 -42.41
CA SER A 343 21.65 10.54 -43.56
C SER A 343 22.15 9.08 -43.62
N PRO A 344 21.92 8.35 -44.73
CA PRO A 344 22.45 7.00 -44.91
C PRO A 344 23.98 6.92 -44.84
N ALA A 345 24.68 7.99 -45.25
CA ALA A 345 26.14 8.04 -45.23
C ALA A 345 26.74 7.95 -43.80
N ASN A 346 25.94 8.25 -42.77
CA ASN A 346 26.41 8.21 -41.39
C ASN A 346 26.20 6.86 -40.69
N VAL A 347 25.58 5.89 -41.36
CA VAL A 347 25.40 4.54 -40.80
C VAL A 347 26.78 3.89 -40.57
N ASP A 348 27.72 4.07 -41.47
CA ASP A 348 29.09 3.53 -41.36
C ASP A 348 29.80 4.03 -40.10
N SER A 349 29.91 5.35 -39.95
CA SER A 349 30.50 6.00 -38.77
C SER A 349 29.86 5.53 -37.46
N MET A 350 28.57 5.19 -37.47
CA MET A 350 27.84 4.71 -36.30
C MET A 350 28.27 3.30 -35.85
N ARG A 351 28.83 2.47 -36.76
CA ARG A 351 29.30 1.10 -36.47
C ARG A 351 30.73 1.03 -35.95
N THR A 352 31.47 2.14 -36.02
CA THR A 352 32.81 2.25 -35.43
C THR A 352 32.75 2.27 -33.90
N LEU A 353 33.87 2.04 -33.23
CA LEU A 353 34.00 2.17 -31.77
C LEU A 353 33.65 3.56 -31.27
N ALA A 354 34.13 4.60 -31.97
CA ALA A 354 33.80 5.98 -31.63
C ALA A 354 32.30 6.24 -31.79
N GLY A 355 31.71 5.74 -32.87
CA GLY A 355 30.29 5.88 -33.16
C GLY A 355 29.38 5.08 -32.22
N SER A 356 29.82 3.94 -31.73
CA SER A 356 29.03 3.06 -30.85
C SER A 356 29.22 3.35 -29.36
N ARG A 357 30.10 4.29 -28.99
CA ARG A 357 30.44 4.66 -27.60
C ARG A 357 29.25 4.76 -26.65
N TYR A 358 28.13 5.33 -27.13
CA TYR A 358 26.91 5.58 -26.34
C TYR A 358 25.77 4.61 -26.63
N ASP A 359 26.02 3.51 -27.34
CA ASP A 359 24.99 2.51 -27.60
C ASP A 359 24.61 1.81 -26.30
N LEU A 360 23.35 1.39 -26.19
CA LEU A 360 22.82 0.73 -25.00
C LEU A 360 23.55 -0.57 -24.68
N VAL A 361 23.51 -0.99 -23.42
CA VAL A 361 24.00 -2.31 -22.99
C VAL A 361 23.18 -3.42 -23.64
N GLU A 362 23.86 -4.37 -24.29
CA GLU A 362 23.22 -5.52 -24.94
C GLU A 362 22.98 -6.65 -23.94
N ARG A 363 21.71 -6.87 -23.59
CA ARG A 363 21.24 -7.82 -22.58
C ARG A 363 19.74 -8.11 -22.72
N ASN A 364 19.26 -9.18 -22.09
CA ASN A 364 17.83 -9.40 -21.88
C ASN A 364 17.29 -8.56 -20.71
N ASN A 365 16.69 -7.42 -21.02
CA ASN A 365 16.07 -6.54 -20.03
C ASN A 365 14.73 -7.03 -19.45
N ASN A 366 14.17 -8.13 -19.98
CA ASN A 366 12.96 -8.74 -19.42
C ASN A 366 13.35 -9.76 -18.34
N ILE A 367 12.56 -9.81 -17.27
CA ILE A 367 12.77 -10.79 -16.21
C ILE A 367 12.16 -12.13 -16.66
N VAL A 368 13.01 -13.12 -16.91
CA VAL A 368 12.57 -14.51 -17.10
C VAL A 368 12.16 -15.09 -15.75
N LEU A 369 10.99 -15.73 -15.70
CA LEU A 369 10.41 -16.26 -14.47
C LEU A 369 10.56 -17.78 -14.39
N ASP A 370 10.82 -18.25 -13.18
CA ASP A 370 10.72 -19.63 -12.74
C ASP A 370 9.40 -19.76 -11.99
N HIS A 371 8.63 -20.81 -12.27
CA HIS A 371 7.38 -21.10 -11.62
C HIS A 371 7.51 -22.32 -10.73
N GLN A 372 6.68 -22.34 -9.69
CA GLN A 372 6.52 -23.50 -8.85
C GLN A 372 5.04 -23.66 -8.62
N LYS A 373 4.50 -24.82 -9.02
CA LYS A 373 3.17 -25.23 -8.59
C LYS A 373 3.08 -25.04 -7.09
N ILE A 374 2.14 -24.20 -6.68
CA ILE A 374 1.62 -24.28 -5.33
C ILE A 374 0.98 -25.66 -5.35
N ALA A 375 1.63 -26.63 -4.70
CA ALA A 375 0.96 -27.86 -4.40
C ALA A 375 -0.40 -27.44 -3.84
N PRO A 376 -1.54 -27.92 -4.37
CA PRO A 376 -2.74 -27.85 -3.57
C PRO A 376 -2.27 -28.32 -2.19
N PRO A 377 -2.50 -27.53 -1.12
CA PRO A 377 -2.05 -27.94 0.21
C PRO A 377 -2.34 -29.42 0.27
N GLN A 378 -1.34 -30.28 0.55
CA GLN A 378 -1.64 -31.69 0.69
C GLN A 378 -2.81 -31.70 1.66
N LEU A 379 -4.01 -31.93 1.13
CA LEU A 379 -5.13 -32.23 1.95
C LEU A 379 -4.65 -33.58 2.44
N SER A 380 -4.04 -33.54 3.63
CA SER A 380 -4.37 -34.57 4.59
C SER A 380 -5.88 -34.59 4.55
N THR A 381 -6.40 -35.53 3.77
CA THR A 381 -7.82 -35.89 3.72
C THR A 381 -8.22 -36.56 5.03
N GLY A 382 -7.30 -36.59 6.01
CA GLY A 382 -7.61 -36.84 7.41
C GLY A 382 -8.28 -35.62 8.04
N PRO A 383 -9.21 -35.84 8.99
CA PRO A 383 -9.88 -34.76 9.71
C PRO A 383 -8.86 -33.78 10.32
N THR A 384 -9.12 -32.50 10.18
CA THR A 384 -8.25 -31.44 10.71
C THR A 384 -8.72 -31.06 12.10
N ASN A 385 -7.82 -31.01 13.08
CA ASN A 385 -8.15 -30.51 14.41
C ASN A 385 -7.81 -29.02 14.47
N ILE A 386 -8.81 -28.19 14.71
CA ILE A 386 -8.64 -26.76 14.92
C ILE A 386 -8.78 -26.50 16.42
N SER A 387 -7.80 -25.84 17.03
CA SER A 387 -7.90 -25.35 18.39
C SER A 387 -8.00 -23.84 18.39
N LEU A 388 -9.01 -23.30 19.08
CA LEU A 388 -9.19 -21.87 19.27
C LEU A 388 -8.63 -21.47 20.63
N THR A 389 -7.79 -20.44 20.66
CA THR A 389 -7.30 -19.84 21.90
C THR A 389 -7.90 -18.45 22.11
N LEU A 390 -8.38 -18.24 23.33
CA LEU A 390 -8.97 -17.00 23.79
C LEU A 390 -8.33 -16.63 25.14
N SER A 391 -7.82 -15.40 25.25
CA SER A 391 -7.08 -14.97 26.44
C SER A 391 -7.97 -14.74 27.68
N ASN A 392 -9.19 -14.25 27.48
CA ASN A 392 -10.21 -14.11 28.52
C ASN A 392 -11.59 -14.40 27.92
N PRO A 393 -12.51 -15.10 28.61
CA PRO A 393 -13.84 -15.40 28.07
C PRO A 393 -14.81 -14.21 28.12
N THR A 394 -14.50 -13.16 28.89
CA THR A 394 -15.38 -12.00 29.12
C THR A 394 -14.65 -10.69 28.84
N ARG A 395 -15.28 -9.79 28.09
CA ARG A 395 -14.78 -8.44 27.74
C ARG A 395 -15.87 -7.41 27.96
N THR A 396 -15.46 -6.16 28.15
CA THR A 396 -16.42 -5.05 28.10
C THR A 396 -16.84 -4.82 26.66
N ILE A 397 -18.10 -4.44 26.44
CA ILE A 397 -18.58 -3.97 25.12
C ILE A 397 -17.60 -2.93 24.52
N PHE A 398 -17.52 -2.90 23.18
CA PHE A 398 -16.55 -2.14 22.38
C PHE A 398 -15.09 -2.59 22.44
N GLN A 399 -14.69 -3.39 23.43
CA GLN A 399 -13.36 -3.98 23.43
C GLN A 399 -13.32 -5.22 22.52
N PRO A 400 -12.43 -5.26 21.52
CA PRO A 400 -12.34 -6.42 20.64
C PRO A 400 -11.63 -7.60 21.33
N TYR A 401 -12.09 -8.81 21.01
CA TYR A 401 -11.32 -10.03 21.17
C TYR A 401 -10.39 -10.23 19.99
N THR A 402 -9.18 -10.71 20.28
CA THR A 402 -8.31 -11.36 19.30
C THR A 402 -8.38 -12.85 19.52
N VAL A 403 -9.02 -13.57 18.59
CA VAL A 403 -9.08 -15.04 18.61
C VAL A 403 -7.99 -15.57 17.69
N THR A 404 -7.21 -16.55 18.16
CA THR A 404 -6.22 -17.25 17.34
C THR A 404 -6.63 -18.71 17.15
N ALA A 405 -6.71 -19.14 15.90
CA ALA A 405 -6.91 -20.52 15.52
C ALA A 405 -5.56 -21.15 15.20
N ILE A 406 -5.30 -22.33 15.75
CA ILE A 406 -4.15 -23.16 15.41
C ILE A 406 -4.64 -24.42 14.71
N VAL A 407 -4.17 -24.66 13.49
CA VAL A 407 -4.58 -25.80 12.67
C VAL A 407 -3.55 -26.92 12.77
N ARG A 408 -4.00 -28.10 13.17
CA ARG A 408 -3.19 -29.31 13.29
C ARG A 408 -3.83 -30.49 12.58
N ASP A 409 -3.03 -31.45 12.11
CA ASP A 409 -3.55 -32.75 11.69
C ASP A 409 -3.90 -33.64 12.91
N LYS A 410 -4.50 -34.81 12.67
CA LYS A 410 -4.77 -35.81 13.73
C LYS A 410 -3.53 -36.27 14.50
N ALA A 411 -2.36 -36.20 13.88
CA ALA A 411 -1.09 -36.56 14.53
C ALA A 411 -0.51 -35.41 15.36
N GLY A 412 -1.18 -34.24 15.40
CA GLY A 412 -0.78 -33.07 16.16
C GLY A 412 0.21 -32.14 15.43
N ASN A 413 0.56 -32.43 14.18
CA ASN A 413 1.50 -31.64 13.40
C ASN A 413 0.85 -30.34 12.90
N ILE A 414 1.62 -29.27 12.96
CA ILE A 414 1.22 -27.93 12.49
C ILE A 414 0.94 -27.95 10.99
N GLN A 415 -0.20 -27.38 10.59
CA GLN A 415 -0.59 -27.24 9.19
C GLN A 415 -0.35 -25.80 8.71
N VAL A 416 0.52 -25.64 7.70
CA VAL A 416 0.90 -24.34 7.13
C VAL A 416 0.22 -24.14 5.77
N GLY A 417 -0.14 -22.90 5.43
CA GLY A 417 -0.82 -22.56 4.17
C GLY A 417 -2.29 -23.02 4.04
N ARG A 418 -2.94 -23.50 5.10
CA ARG A 418 -4.37 -23.87 5.08
C ARG A 418 -5.26 -22.64 5.15
N ARG A 419 -6.35 -22.64 4.36
CA ARG A 419 -7.37 -21.60 4.43
C ARG A 419 -8.34 -21.90 5.57
N VAL A 420 -8.50 -20.93 6.47
CA VAL A 420 -9.49 -20.99 7.55
C VAL A 420 -10.59 -19.99 7.26
N ASN A 421 -11.82 -20.46 7.32
CA ASN A 421 -13.04 -19.66 7.20
C ASN A 421 -13.60 -19.38 8.58
N TRP A 422 -13.99 -18.13 8.80
CA TRP A 422 -14.56 -17.66 10.06
C TRP A 422 -16.05 -17.38 9.87
N ALA A 423 -16.87 -17.79 10.83
CA ALA A 423 -18.29 -17.50 10.83
C ALA A 423 -18.79 -17.29 12.26
N LEU A 424 -19.85 -16.52 12.42
CA LEU A 424 -20.63 -16.53 13.66
C LEU A 424 -21.66 -17.67 13.56
N LYS A 425 -21.88 -18.38 14.67
CA LYS A 425 -22.89 -19.47 14.74
C LYS A 425 -24.28 -18.97 14.32
N HIS A 426 -24.61 -17.73 14.68
CA HIS A 426 -25.86 -17.08 14.31
C HIS A 426 -25.55 -15.91 13.37
N PHE A 427 -26.06 -15.97 12.14
CA PHE A 427 -25.89 -14.91 11.16
C PHE A 427 -26.70 -13.67 11.55
N GLY A 428 -26.09 -12.48 11.47
CA GLY A 428 -26.78 -11.22 11.75
C GLY A 428 -26.99 -10.90 13.23
N GLN A 429 -26.17 -11.44 14.14
CA GLN A 429 -26.14 -11.00 15.53
C GLN A 429 -25.91 -9.47 15.60
N LEU A 430 -26.93 -8.76 16.07
CA LEU A 430 -26.92 -7.30 16.15
C LEU A 430 -25.70 -6.81 16.94
N GLY A 431 -25.04 -5.77 16.45
CA GLY A 431 -23.90 -5.14 17.12
C GLY A 431 -22.60 -5.95 17.12
N VAL A 432 -22.60 -7.22 16.67
CA VAL A 432 -21.38 -8.04 16.58
C VAL A 432 -20.70 -7.86 15.23
N LYS A 433 -19.40 -7.57 15.25
CA LYS A 433 -18.56 -7.42 14.05
C LYS A 433 -17.40 -8.41 14.10
N LEU A 434 -17.33 -9.27 13.10
CA LEU A 434 -16.23 -10.20 12.85
C LEU A 434 -15.33 -9.65 11.74
N ILE A 435 -14.03 -9.54 12.00
CA ILE A 435 -13.02 -9.05 11.06
C ILE A 435 -11.87 -10.06 11.03
N PRO A 436 -11.77 -10.91 10.00
CA PRO A 436 -10.62 -11.78 9.83
C PRO A 436 -9.35 -10.95 9.58
N LEU A 437 -8.29 -11.17 10.36
CA LEU A 437 -7.00 -10.52 10.15
C LEU A 437 -6.17 -11.29 9.12
N THR A 438 -6.17 -12.61 9.24
CA THR A 438 -5.53 -13.54 8.29
C THR A 438 -6.45 -14.72 8.03
N ASN A 439 -6.50 -15.18 6.78
CA ASN A 439 -7.33 -16.32 6.36
C ASN A 439 -6.49 -17.54 5.95
N VAL A 440 -5.16 -17.43 6.02
CA VAL A 440 -4.21 -18.49 5.65
C VAL A 440 -3.23 -18.67 6.79
N THR A 441 -3.07 -19.90 7.27
CA THR A 441 -2.18 -20.24 8.39
C THR A 441 -0.73 -19.89 8.09
N ASN A 442 -0.07 -19.20 9.03
CA ASN A 442 1.35 -18.86 8.96
C ASN A 442 2.27 -20.10 9.18
N ASN A 443 3.57 -19.89 9.31
CA ASN A 443 4.57 -20.95 9.57
C ASN A 443 4.41 -21.68 10.93
N LYS A 444 3.57 -21.17 11.83
CA LYS A 444 3.18 -21.81 13.10
C LYS A 444 1.79 -22.46 13.05
N GLY A 445 1.13 -22.43 11.90
CA GLY A 445 -0.24 -22.94 11.73
C GLY A 445 -1.32 -22.03 12.29
N GLU A 446 -0.98 -20.75 12.55
CA GLU A 446 -1.86 -19.80 13.23
C GLU A 446 -2.57 -18.88 12.23
N VAL A 447 -3.83 -18.57 12.52
CA VAL A 447 -4.64 -17.52 11.88
C VAL A 447 -5.41 -16.76 12.95
N SER A 448 -5.67 -15.47 12.76
CA SER A 448 -6.35 -14.66 13.76
C SER A 448 -7.53 -13.87 13.20
N ALA A 449 -8.52 -13.62 14.05
CA ALA A 449 -9.67 -12.77 13.77
C ALA A 449 -9.97 -11.86 14.95
N LEU A 450 -10.48 -10.67 14.65
CA LEU A 450 -11.04 -9.75 15.63
C LEU A 450 -12.56 -9.93 15.71
N VAL A 451 -13.08 -10.02 16.93
CA VAL A 451 -14.52 -10.00 17.20
C VAL A 451 -14.81 -8.89 18.19
N ASN A 452 -15.71 -7.98 17.84
CA ASN A 452 -16.17 -6.91 18.73
C ASN A 452 -17.69 -6.94 18.81
N SER A 453 -18.25 -6.51 19.94
CA SER A 453 -19.67 -6.27 20.09
C SER A 453 -19.93 -4.88 20.66
N SER A 454 -20.86 -4.16 20.06
CA SER A 454 -21.38 -2.90 20.57
C SER A 454 -22.51 -3.08 21.59
N ILE A 455 -23.00 -4.30 21.81
CA ILE A 455 -24.07 -4.62 22.77
C ILE A 455 -23.67 -5.82 23.65
N PRO A 456 -24.26 -5.97 24.85
CA PRO A 456 -23.93 -7.09 25.73
C PRO A 456 -24.49 -8.43 25.22
N TYR A 457 -23.72 -9.49 25.49
CA TYR A 457 -24.03 -10.91 25.25
C TYR A 457 -23.43 -11.80 26.36
N PRO A 458 -24.20 -12.71 26.96
CA PRO A 458 -25.66 -12.79 26.87
C PRO A 458 -26.30 -11.59 27.56
N TYR A 459 -27.48 -11.19 27.12
CA TYR A 459 -28.30 -10.15 27.73
C TYR A 459 -29.78 -10.56 27.66
N ASP A 460 -30.38 -10.75 28.82
CA ASP A 460 -31.77 -11.16 28.99
C ASP A 460 -32.61 -9.95 29.43
N ASP A 461 -33.49 -9.48 28.56
CA ASP A 461 -34.48 -8.45 28.84
C ASP A 461 -35.79 -8.87 28.17
N ASP A 462 -36.88 -8.89 28.96
CA ASP A 462 -38.22 -9.31 28.53
C ASP A 462 -38.75 -8.48 27.35
N LYS A 463 -38.17 -7.32 27.06
CA LYS A 463 -38.54 -6.44 25.93
C LYS A 463 -37.70 -6.64 24.68
N ASN A 464 -36.69 -7.51 24.70
CA ASN A 464 -35.72 -7.62 23.63
C ASN A 464 -36.20 -8.59 22.53
N SER A 465 -36.24 -8.14 21.28
CA SER A 465 -36.78 -8.90 20.15
C SER A 465 -35.77 -9.85 19.48
N ASN A 466 -34.50 -9.85 19.90
CA ASN A 466 -33.47 -10.71 19.33
C ASN A 466 -33.31 -12.02 20.13
N PRO A 467 -33.78 -13.18 19.62
CA PRO A 467 -33.71 -14.45 20.34
C PRO A 467 -32.27 -14.94 20.59
N TYR A 468 -31.29 -14.50 19.79
CA TYR A 468 -29.89 -14.93 19.90
C TYR A 468 -29.08 -14.16 20.94
N GLN A 469 -29.66 -13.14 21.56
CA GLN A 469 -28.95 -12.32 22.54
C GLN A 469 -28.96 -12.96 23.94
N LYS A 470 -29.76 -14.01 24.15
CA LYS A 470 -29.75 -14.82 25.39
C LYS A 470 -28.54 -15.75 25.49
N ASP A 471 -27.82 -15.95 24.39
CA ASP A 471 -26.65 -16.82 24.31
C ASP A 471 -25.34 -16.02 24.24
N ASN A 472 -24.22 -16.71 24.51
CA ASN A 472 -22.90 -16.17 24.23
C ASN A 472 -22.72 -15.94 22.72
N VAL A 473 -21.79 -15.06 22.33
CA VAL A 473 -21.36 -15.00 20.93
C VAL A 473 -20.47 -16.20 20.67
N THR A 474 -20.90 -17.10 19.78
CA THR A 474 -20.11 -18.26 19.37
C THR A 474 -19.43 -18.00 18.03
N LEU A 475 -18.10 -17.95 18.04
CA LEU A 475 -17.27 -17.88 16.84
C LEU A 475 -16.92 -19.30 16.37
N LEU A 476 -17.11 -19.54 15.08
CA LEU A 476 -16.77 -20.79 14.39
C LEU A 476 -15.55 -20.57 13.49
N ALA A 477 -14.64 -21.53 13.50
CA ALA A 477 -13.52 -21.63 12.57
C ALA A 477 -13.48 -23.02 11.95
N TYR A 478 -13.43 -23.08 10.61
CA TYR A 478 -13.36 -24.32 9.86
C TYR A 478 -12.38 -24.20 8.70
N VAL A 479 -11.79 -25.33 8.31
CA VAL A 479 -10.84 -25.40 7.18
C VAL A 479 -11.61 -25.84 5.94
N ASP A 480 -11.36 -25.19 4.81
CA ASP A 480 -12.02 -25.46 3.53
C ASP A 480 -13.57 -25.35 3.66
N GLU A 481 -14.35 -26.27 3.08
CA GLU A 481 -15.83 -26.24 3.08
C GLU A 481 -16.48 -27.09 4.19
N ASP A 482 -15.68 -27.75 5.03
CA ASP A 482 -16.16 -28.68 6.06
C ASP A 482 -16.65 -27.94 7.30
N LYS A 483 -17.90 -27.47 7.25
CA LYS A 483 -18.57 -26.79 8.38
C LYS A 483 -18.91 -27.74 9.53
N ASP A 484 -19.00 -29.04 9.28
CA ASP A 484 -19.40 -30.03 10.28
C ASP A 484 -18.25 -30.36 11.26
N ALA A 485 -17.01 -30.07 10.87
CA ALA A 485 -15.81 -30.16 11.71
C ALA A 485 -15.36 -28.81 12.32
N ALA A 486 -16.24 -27.80 12.37
CA ALA A 486 -15.88 -26.47 12.87
C ALA A 486 -15.51 -26.48 14.36
N ALA A 487 -14.38 -25.85 14.71
CA ALA A 487 -14.09 -25.51 16.10
C ALA A 487 -14.89 -24.28 16.51
N SER A 488 -15.41 -24.27 17.73
CA SER A 488 -16.19 -23.18 18.29
C SER A 488 -15.54 -22.62 19.55
N VAL A 489 -15.63 -21.30 19.73
CA VAL A 489 -15.31 -20.64 20.99
C VAL A 489 -16.41 -19.66 21.35
N ASP A 490 -16.85 -19.73 22.60
CA ASP A 490 -17.82 -18.80 23.15
C ASP A 490 -17.13 -17.60 23.79
N MET A 491 -17.72 -16.42 23.58
CA MET A 491 -17.24 -15.17 24.15
C MET A 491 -18.39 -14.32 24.67
N GLN A 492 -18.12 -13.59 25.75
CA GLN A 492 -19.10 -12.77 26.45
C GLN A 492 -18.73 -11.31 26.40
N PHE A 493 -19.67 -10.48 25.97
CA PHE A 493 -19.55 -9.04 26.03
C PHE A 493 -20.43 -8.54 27.15
N GLN A 494 -19.83 -7.97 28.19
CA GLN A 494 -20.54 -7.49 29.36
C GLN A 494 -20.42 -5.98 29.45
N LEU A 495 -21.35 -5.40 30.19
CA LEU A 495 -21.31 -4.00 30.53
C LEU A 495 -20.10 -3.73 31.45
N PRO A 496 -19.61 -2.49 31.56
CA PRO A 496 -18.57 -2.16 32.53
C PRO A 496 -19.05 -2.44 33.97
N LYS A 497 -18.11 -2.75 34.86
CA LYS A 497 -18.38 -2.91 36.29
C LYS A 497 -18.37 -1.56 36.95
N ILE A 498 -19.45 -1.23 37.64
CA ILE A 498 -19.49 -0.05 38.51
C ILE A 498 -19.33 -0.53 39.94
N GLU A 499 -18.32 -0.04 40.64
CA GLU A 499 -18.17 -0.30 42.07
C GLU A 499 -19.24 0.42 42.87
N LYS A 500 -19.44 -0.02 44.11
CA LYS A 500 -20.37 0.61 45.03
C LYS A 500 -20.02 2.10 45.23
N ILE A 501 -21.02 2.97 45.14
CA ILE A 501 -20.86 4.41 45.33
C ILE A 501 -20.52 4.69 46.79
N LYS A 502 -19.47 5.47 47.02
CA LYS A 502 -19.06 5.97 48.33
C LYS A 502 -19.43 7.45 48.46
N ALA A 503 -19.92 7.85 49.62
CA ALA A 503 -20.22 9.24 49.93
C ALA A 503 -19.17 9.82 50.88
N SER A 504 -18.84 11.10 50.70
CA SER A 504 -17.98 11.86 51.60
C SER A 504 -18.67 13.18 51.95
N PRO A 505 -18.89 13.50 53.24
CA PRO A 505 -18.56 12.68 54.42
C PRO A 505 -19.39 11.38 54.52
N GLU A 506 -18.78 10.29 55.01
CA GLU A 506 -19.43 8.96 55.14
C GLU A 506 -20.56 8.94 56.18
N ASN A 507 -20.43 9.74 57.25
CA ASN A 507 -21.43 9.95 58.30
C ASN A 507 -21.46 11.44 58.66
N GLY A 508 -22.55 12.15 58.35
CA GLY A 508 -22.70 13.56 58.72
C GLY A 508 -23.87 14.22 58.00
N THR A 509 -24.52 15.21 58.62
CA THR A 509 -25.61 15.99 58.04
C THR A 509 -25.01 17.19 57.36
N VAL A 510 -25.21 17.30 56.06
CA VAL A 510 -24.89 18.50 55.30
C VAL A 510 -26.02 19.52 55.55
N PRO A 511 -25.72 20.74 56.06
CA PRO A 511 -26.72 21.78 56.27
C PRO A 511 -27.40 22.16 54.96
N ALA A 512 -28.72 22.40 55.00
CA ALA A 512 -29.49 22.87 53.84
C ALA A 512 -29.25 24.37 53.56
N ASN A 513 -27.99 24.75 53.29
CA ASN A 513 -27.54 26.13 53.09
C ASN A 513 -27.06 26.42 51.66
N ALA A 514 -27.25 25.49 50.72
CA ALA A 514 -26.79 25.57 49.32
C ALA A 514 -25.26 25.73 49.11
N VAL A 515 -24.44 25.65 50.17
CA VAL A 515 -22.96 25.76 50.10
C VAL A 515 -22.30 24.44 50.48
N ALA A 516 -22.82 23.74 51.48
CA ALA A 516 -22.33 22.43 51.89
C ALA A 516 -22.88 21.34 50.95
N PHE A 517 -22.05 20.35 50.62
CA PHE A 517 -22.38 19.28 49.67
C PHE A 517 -21.82 17.93 50.10
N TYR A 518 -22.47 16.85 49.66
CA TYR A 518 -21.87 15.52 49.63
C TYR A 518 -21.12 15.34 48.33
N THR A 519 -19.95 14.69 48.40
CA THR A 519 -19.27 14.16 47.22
C THR A 519 -19.55 12.66 47.14
N PHE A 520 -20.13 12.22 46.03
CA PHE A 520 -20.29 10.81 45.72
C PHE A 520 -19.22 10.41 44.71
N GLU A 521 -18.54 9.30 44.98
CA GLU A 521 -17.48 8.76 44.14
C GLU A 521 -17.71 7.27 43.88
N THR A 522 -17.44 6.83 42.66
CA THR A 522 -17.35 5.41 42.31
C THR A 522 -16.21 5.17 41.33
N LYS A 523 -15.78 3.91 41.22
CA LYS A 523 -14.84 3.46 40.22
C LYS A 523 -15.56 2.60 39.17
N VAL A 524 -15.37 2.94 37.90
CA VAL A 524 -15.89 2.21 36.76
C VAL A 524 -14.74 1.50 36.06
N THR A 525 -14.83 0.18 35.95
CA THR A 525 -13.79 -0.65 35.35
C THR A 525 -14.33 -1.51 34.21
N ASN A 526 -13.46 -1.79 33.25
CA ASN A 526 -13.69 -2.84 32.28
C ASN A 526 -13.66 -4.22 32.97
N GLN A 527 -14.12 -5.25 32.27
CA GLN A 527 -14.15 -6.62 32.78
C GLN A 527 -12.75 -7.16 33.10
N ASP A 528 -11.70 -6.62 32.47
CA ASP A 528 -10.30 -6.95 32.73
C ASP A 528 -9.66 -6.10 33.86
N GLY A 529 -10.45 -5.25 34.54
CA GLY A 529 -10.01 -4.40 35.65
C GLY A 529 -9.36 -3.07 35.23
N THR A 530 -9.20 -2.82 33.93
CA THR A 530 -8.69 -1.53 33.45
C THR A 530 -9.74 -0.42 33.61
N PRO A 531 -9.33 0.84 33.78
CA PRO A 531 -10.26 1.98 33.83
C PRO A 531 -11.21 2.05 32.63
N TYR A 532 -12.50 2.28 32.87
CA TYR A 532 -13.48 2.56 31.82
C TYR A 532 -13.47 4.06 31.48
N SER A 533 -13.34 4.41 30.21
CA SER A 533 -13.10 5.79 29.77
C SER A 533 -14.11 6.34 28.75
N MET A 534 -15.20 5.62 28.46
CA MET A 534 -16.21 6.10 27.51
C MET A 534 -17.20 7.09 28.16
N GLY A 535 -17.56 8.15 27.42
CA GLY A 535 -18.40 9.26 27.89
C GLY A 535 -19.92 9.01 27.92
N ASN A 536 -20.35 7.76 28.09
CA ASN A 536 -21.77 7.35 28.13
C ASN A 536 -22.31 7.12 29.55
N LEU A 537 -21.52 7.44 30.57
CA LEU A 537 -21.95 7.45 31.97
C LEU A 537 -22.73 8.73 32.25
N GLN A 538 -23.79 8.63 33.04
CA GLN A 538 -24.60 9.75 33.48
C GLN A 538 -24.91 9.59 34.97
N TRP A 539 -24.75 10.68 35.72
CA TRP A 539 -25.23 10.75 37.09
C TRP A 539 -26.65 11.30 37.12
N THR A 540 -27.52 10.66 37.87
CA THR A 540 -28.88 11.11 38.16
C THR A 540 -29.17 11.05 39.65
N THR A 541 -30.24 11.73 40.07
CA THR A 541 -30.74 11.65 41.44
C THR A 541 -32.06 10.88 41.42
N ASN A 542 -32.24 9.93 42.35
CA ASN A 542 -33.49 9.18 42.45
C ASN A 542 -34.52 10.00 43.23
N ASN A 543 -35.20 10.94 42.55
CA ASN A 543 -36.11 11.86 43.21
C ASN A 543 -37.55 11.68 42.69
N LYS A 544 -38.23 10.63 43.19
CA LYS A 544 -39.67 10.47 42.95
C LYS A 544 -40.56 11.13 44.02
N ASP A 545 -40.04 11.46 45.20
CA ASP A 545 -40.89 11.84 46.35
C ASP A 545 -40.48 13.10 47.14
N THR A 546 -39.53 13.94 46.69
CA THR A 546 -39.25 15.22 47.37
C THR A 546 -38.98 16.37 46.40
N ASN A 547 -39.81 17.41 46.47
CA ASN A 547 -39.66 18.71 45.79
C ASN A 547 -38.20 19.15 45.60
N SER A 548 -37.82 19.47 44.35
CA SER A 548 -36.88 20.50 43.83
C SER A 548 -35.67 21.03 44.64
N LEU A 549 -35.29 20.44 45.77
CA LEU A 549 -34.32 20.99 46.71
C LEU A 549 -32.92 20.39 46.56
N VAL A 550 -32.74 19.25 45.88
CA VAL A 550 -31.42 18.69 45.60
C VAL A 550 -30.85 19.34 44.32
N LYS A 551 -29.69 19.98 44.44
CA LYS A 551 -28.96 20.60 43.32
C LYS A 551 -27.63 19.89 43.08
N ILE A 552 -27.36 19.59 41.81
CA ILE A 552 -26.04 19.13 41.36
C ILE A 552 -25.09 20.32 41.36
N ILE A 553 -23.94 20.19 42.00
CA ILE A 553 -22.86 21.18 41.97
C ILE A 553 -21.79 20.70 41.00
N GLY A 554 -21.52 21.50 39.96
CA GLY A 554 -20.52 21.19 38.94
C GLY A 554 -21.07 20.36 37.78
N SER A 555 -20.17 19.71 37.02
CA SER A 555 -20.56 18.92 35.86
C SER A 555 -21.14 17.57 36.29
N PRO A 556 -22.31 17.14 35.77
CA PRO A 556 -22.79 15.76 35.86
C PRO A 556 -21.88 14.74 35.17
N SER A 557 -20.85 15.19 34.47
CA SER A 557 -19.92 14.38 33.68
C SER A 557 -18.46 14.42 34.21
N ASP A 558 -18.26 14.53 35.53
CA ASP A 558 -16.93 14.52 36.14
C ASP A 558 -16.34 13.10 36.17
N PHE A 559 -15.81 12.68 35.02
CA PHE A 559 -15.20 11.37 34.78
C PHE A 559 -13.71 11.50 34.56
N HIS A 560 -12.93 10.77 35.34
CA HIS A 560 -11.47 10.80 35.28
C HIS A 560 -10.93 9.62 34.45
N PRO A 561 -9.79 9.79 33.74
CA PRO A 561 -9.15 8.73 32.96
C PRO A 561 -8.73 7.48 33.76
N ASP A 562 -8.62 7.61 35.09
CA ASP A 562 -8.33 6.51 36.01
C ASP A 562 -9.57 5.64 36.35
N GLY A 563 -10.72 5.96 35.75
CA GLY A 563 -11.99 5.26 35.91
C GLY A 563 -12.81 5.79 37.09
N THR A 564 -12.36 6.85 37.76
CA THR A 564 -13.09 7.48 38.86
C THR A 564 -14.19 8.38 38.30
N ALA A 565 -15.41 8.21 38.80
CA ALA A 565 -16.56 9.07 38.51
C ALA A 565 -17.00 9.79 39.78
N ARG A 566 -17.24 11.09 39.70
CA ARG A 566 -17.66 11.91 40.84
C ARG A 566 -18.90 12.73 40.55
N ILE A 567 -19.70 12.99 41.58
CA ILE A 567 -20.74 14.02 41.56
C ILE A 567 -20.83 14.70 42.92
N LYS A 568 -21.14 15.99 42.93
CA LYS A 568 -21.43 16.74 44.15
C LYS A 568 -22.90 17.11 44.21
N LEU A 569 -23.55 16.83 45.33
CA LEU A 569 -24.97 17.15 45.56
C LEU A 569 -25.11 18.03 46.80
N ALA A 570 -25.86 19.13 46.67
CA ALA A 570 -26.21 20.03 47.76
C ALA A 570 -27.73 20.17 47.91
N TYR A 571 -28.18 20.54 49.11
CA TYR A 571 -29.59 20.84 49.39
C TYR A 571 -29.83 22.35 49.47
N ALA A 572 -30.88 22.81 48.78
CA ALA A 572 -31.42 24.16 48.85
C ALA A 572 -32.39 24.30 50.04
N LYS A 573 -32.46 25.50 50.62
CA LYS A 573 -33.42 25.84 51.67
C LYS A 573 -34.81 26.07 51.04
N ASN A 574 -35.87 25.56 51.64
CA ASN A 574 -37.25 25.96 51.30
C ASN A 574 -37.42 27.44 51.67
N ASN A 575 -37.63 28.31 50.68
CA ASN A 575 -38.17 29.64 50.91
C ASN A 575 -39.68 29.56 50.67
N SER A 576 -40.44 29.27 51.73
CA SER A 576 -41.89 29.44 51.75
C SER A 576 -42.30 30.33 52.93
N ASP A 577 -41.57 31.43 53.14
CA ASP A 577 -41.97 32.54 54.00
C ASP A 577 -42.07 33.78 53.10
N ASP A 578 -43.16 33.88 52.34
CA ASP A 578 -43.60 35.15 51.74
C ASP A 578 -45.11 35.07 51.51
N SER A 579 -45.86 35.14 52.61
CA SER A 579 -47.27 35.54 52.62
C SER A 579 -47.61 36.14 53.98
N ASP A 580 -47.76 37.46 54.01
CA ASP A 580 -48.63 38.17 54.95
C ASP A 580 -49.99 37.47 54.96
N ASP A 581 -50.38 36.82 56.06
CA ASP A 581 -51.66 37.12 56.72
C ASP A 581 -51.78 36.44 58.10
N SER A 582 -52.67 37.03 58.87
CA SER A 582 -52.94 36.95 60.30
C SER A 582 -53.61 35.66 60.82
N ASP A 583 -53.46 35.48 62.15
CA ASP A 583 -54.25 34.69 63.10
C ASP A 583 -53.82 33.28 63.55
N ASP A 584 -53.94 33.14 64.88
CA ASP A 584 -53.60 32.04 65.79
C ASP A 584 -54.14 30.65 65.39
N ASN A 585 -53.28 29.61 65.37
CA ASN A 585 -53.31 28.52 66.35
C ASN A 585 -52.20 27.48 66.12
N VAL A 586 -51.82 26.85 67.22
CA VAL A 586 -50.72 25.90 67.42
C VAL A 586 -50.78 24.67 66.50
N ASN A 587 -49.71 24.44 65.72
CA ASN A 587 -48.95 23.19 65.74
C ASN A 587 -47.64 23.31 64.96
N SER A 588 -46.54 22.93 65.61
CA SER A 588 -45.16 22.94 65.12
C SER A 588 -44.99 22.24 63.77
N VAL A 589 -44.69 22.99 62.71
CA VAL A 589 -43.99 22.46 61.55
C VAL A 589 -42.49 22.62 61.84
N ASN A 590 -41.85 21.54 62.26
CA ASN A 590 -40.39 21.50 62.40
C ASN A 590 -39.75 21.94 61.08
N SER A 591 -39.04 23.06 61.11
CA SER A 591 -38.10 23.44 60.07
C SER A 591 -37.00 22.38 60.02
N VAL A 592 -36.99 21.59 58.95
CA VAL A 592 -35.99 20.53 58.77
C VAL A 592 -34.63 21.20 58.48
N ASN A 593 -33.86 21.51 59.53
CA ASN A 593 -32.54 22.14 59.42
C ASN A 593 -31.41 21.15 59.07
N SER A 594 -31.72 19.86 58.94
CA SER A 594 -30.77 18.81 58.55
C SER A 594 -31.52 17.61 57.99
N ILE A 595 -31.04 17.03 56.88
CA ILE A 595 -31.69 15.89 56.22
C ILE A 595 -30.81 14.64 56.33
N SER A 596 -31.42 13.53 56.77
CA SER A 596 -30.88 12.17 56.67
C SER A 596 -31.04 11.66 55.24
N LEU A 597 -29.96 11.09 54.69
CA LEU A 597 -29.94 10.57 53.32
C LEU A 597 -30.75 9.27 53.25
N LYS A 598 -31.79 9.25 52.40
CA LYS A 598 -32.46 8.00 52.01
C LYS A 598 -31.57 7.21 51.03
N ALA A 599 -31.71 5.88 51.03
CA ALA A 599 -31.14 4.99 50.01
C ALA A 599 -31.29 5.55 48.59
N CYS A 600 -30.26 5.35 47.78
CA CYS A 600 -30.20 5.72 46.36
C CYS A 600 -30.30 7.23 46.03
N LEU A 601 -29.87 8.15 46.91
CA LEU A 601 -29.85 9.58 46.56
C LEU A 601 -29.07 9.88 45.27
N ALA A 602 -27.86 9.31 45.14
CA ALA A 602 -27.08 9.39 43.92
C ALA A 602 -27.15 8.06 43.18
N VAL A 603 -27.52 8.12 41.91
CA VAL A 603 -27.55 6.98 40.99
C VAL A 603 -26.61 7.28 39.84
N ILE A 604 -25.67 6.40 39.60
CA ILE A 604 -24.92 6.40 38.35
C ILE A 604 -25.48 5.31 37.46
N HIS A 605 -25.81 5.68 36.24
CA HIS A 605 -26.18 4.72 35.21
C HIS A 605 -25.35 4.96 33.95
N PHE A 606 -25.27 3.95 33.10
CA PHE A 606 -24.93 4.16 31.70
C PHE A 606 -26.12 3.73 30.87
N ASN A 607 -26.48 4.57 29.91
CA ASN A 607 -27.55 4.30 28.97
C ASN A 607 -26.94 4.17 27.59
N TYR A 608 -27.26 3.08 26.91
CA TYR A 608 -26.74 2.83 25.59
C TYR A 608 -27.87 2.35 24.66
N THR A 609 -28.17 3.11 23.62
CA THR A 609 -29.25 2.77 22.67
C THR A 609 -28.65 2.33 21.34
N ILE A 610 -28.91 1.08 20.94
CA ILE A 610 -28.62 0.57 19.59
C ILE A 610 -29.88 -0.08 19.03
N GLY A 611 -30.23 0.28 17.80
CA GLY A 611 -31.34 -0.35 17.09
C GLY A 611 -32.71 -0.17 17.78
N GLY A 612 -32.87 0.87 18.61
CA GLY A 612 -34.10 1.15 19.36
C GLY A 612 -34.21 0.43 20.72
N VAL A 613 -33.24 -0.42 21.08
CA VAL A 613 -33.16 -1.06 22.40
C VAL A 613 -32.16 -0.30 23.27
N THR A 614 -32.57 0.07 24.47
CA THR A 614 -31.70 0.75 25.44
C THR A 614 -31.23 -0.24 26.50
N TYR A 615 -29.91 -0.38 26.60
CA TYR A 615 -29.23 -1.18 27.61
C TYR A 615 -28.90 -0.31 28.81
N PHE A 616 -29.21 -0.81 29.99
CA PHE A 616 -29.07 -0.11 31.25
C PHE A 616 -28.20 -0.92 32.20
N GLY A 617 -27.28 -0.24 32.88
CA GLY A 617 -26.73 -0.71 34.13
C GLY A 617 -26.63 0.46 35.09
N GLU A 618 -26.99 0.20 36.34
CA GLU A 618 -27.06 1.21 37.39
C GLU A 618 -26.47 0.70 38.68
N THR A 619 -25.96 1.62 39.48
CA THR A 619 -25.73 1.40 40.91
C THR A 619 -26.15 2.65 41.66
N CYS A 620 -26.59 2.48 42.90
CA CYS A 620 -27.00 3.59 43.75
C CYS A 620 -26.17 3.66 45.04
N SER A 621 -26.17 4.83 45.68
CA SER A 621 -25.58 5.02 47.00
C SER A 621 -26.39 4.29 48.09
N GLU A 622 -25.71 3.71 49.07
CA GLU A 622 -26.37 3.08 50.23
C GLU A 622 -27.03 4.08 51.19
N ASP A 623 -27.86 3.56 52.10
CA ASP A 623 -28.39 4.30 53.25
C ASP A 623 -27.26 4.84 54.11
N ILE A 624 -27.27 6.15 54.36
CA ILE A 624 -26.38 6.78 55.35
C ILE A 624 -27.21 6.97 56.61
N ASN A 625 -27.12 5.98 57.50
CA ASN A 625 -27.83 5.95 58.77
C ASN A 625 -27.40 7.11 59.66
N TYR A 626 -28.37 7.92 60.10
CA TYR A 626 -28.16 8.99 61.06
C TYR A 626 -28.57 8.54 62.46
N LYS A 627 -27.67 8.74 63.44
CA LYS A 627 -28.07 8.94 64.85
C LYS A 627 -28.33 10.43 65.04
N ASN A 628 -29.52 10.75 65.51
CA ASN A 628 -29.96 12.12 65.77
C ASN A 628 -29.03 12.79 66.80
N PRO A 629 -28.52 14.02 66.61
CA PRO A 629 -27.67 14.70 67.60
C PRO A 629 -28.41 15.12 68.89
N LEU A 630 -29.69 14.77 69.02
CA LEU A 630 -30.52 15.06 70.19
C LEU A 630 -30.62 13.89 71.19
N ASP A 631 -29.98 12.74 70.91
CA ASP A 631 -29.78 11.66 71.90
C ASP A 631 -28.36 11.75 72.50
N SER A 632 -28.11 12.80 73.29
CA SER A 632 -27.08 12.83 74.33
C SER A 632 -27.41 13.86 75.40
#